data_AF-A0A6L7YIV9-F1
#
_entry.id   AF-A0A6L7YIV9-F1
#
_cell.length_a   1.000
_cell.length_b   1.000
_cell.length_c   1.000
_cell.angle_alpha   90.00
_cell.angle_beta   90.00
_cell.angle_gamma   90.00
#
_symmetry.space_group_name_H-M   'P 1'
#
loop_
_entity.id
_entity.type
_entity.pdbx_description
1 polymer ?
#
loop_
_entity_poly.entity_id
_entity_poly.type
_entity_poly.pdbx_seq_one_letter_code
_entity_poly.pdbx_strand_id
1 'polypeptide(L)'
;MVSEGVDVINYSLSDLWEGPGDGTSPFSWSSLKSVDIAVGSGLSWTNAVGNGAKQSWFGSFLDVRGDGLHNFDGADQCNTFSETLSAGERLTAQLRWEGAWGGASTNLDLYLYRSTGGSQATVVHSSRDAQTGRVTHYPREEILSFRIPVTGSYCLAVKHEGGPAPSWFQMQAFTGQELEYNTSRGSVRSPAESANTGMLAVGAAPWNNNSVIEEFSGQGPTPDGRIKPDIVGSDGAFSNTYSGNWFGTSQASPHLAGLAALVRQRFPAYNPQQVASYIKSNASARGATPNNTWGFGFAQLPSLGSSQPTPSPSPVPAPSPTTSCFTALSGTTTEQGTWTSNCVSVEPARARSGNTYARVYTFAITNTADVTITLTSDEDTYLNLREGTGRDGRIVEFDDDIAPGSNTNSRIELTGEDALSAGSYTIEATTYYPETPGSFTLSVVISGSSVQPSPTPRPTPPII
;
A
#
# COMPACT_ATOMS: atom_id res chain seq x y z
N MET A 1 -6.13 9.91 9.93
CA MET A 1 -4.77 10.49 9.79
C MET A 1 -4.80 11.99 9.98
N VAL A 2 -5.50 12.76 9.15
CA VAL A 2 -5.64 14.22 9.32
C VAL A 2 -6.22 14.58 10.69
N SER A 3 -7.31 13.90 11.11
CA SER A 3 -7.93 14.06 12.43
C SER A 3 -7.01 13.73 13.60
N GLU A 4 -5.99 12.91 13.37
CA GLU A 4 -5.04 12.44 14.37
C GLU A 4 -3.78 13.33 14.45
N GLY A 5 -3.75 14.45 13.71
CA GLY A 5 -2.63 15.38 13.70
C GLY A 5 -1.40 14.88 12.93
N VAL A 6 -1.56 13.96 11.98
CA VAL A 6 -0.46 13.54 11.10
C VAL A 6 -0.09 14.68 10.16
N ASP A 7 1.20 15.04 10.11
CA ASP A 7 1.75 16.07 9.20
C ASP A 7 2.45 15.50 7.96
N VAL A 8 3.03 14.30 8.09
CA VAL A 8 3.85 13.66 7.05
C VAL A 8 3.47 12.18 6.95
N ILE A 9 3.20 11.71 5.73
CA ILE A 9 2.99 10.31 5.41
C ILE A 9 4.21 9.79 4.65
N ASN A 10 4.70 8.63 5.09
CA ASN A 10 5.65 7.82 4.33
C ASN A 10 4.94 6.57 3.82
N TYR A 11 4.98 6.35 2.51
CA TYR A 11 4.46 5.15 1.88
C TYR A 11 5.60 4.44 1.14
N SER A 12 6.23 3.49 1.84
CA SER A 12 7.36 2.68 1.35
C SER A 12 6.93 1.44 0.57
N LEU A 13 5.69 1.42 0.10
CA LEU A 13 5.09 0.33 -0.66
C LEU A 13 4.82 0.79 -2.10
N SER A 14 4.39 -0.16 -2.93
CA SER A 14 3.91 0.14 -4.28
C SER A 14 2.73 -0.75 -4.59
N ASP A 15 1.75 -0.16 -5.24
CA ASP A 15 0.58 -0.87 -5.73
C ASP A 15 0.77 -1.28 -7.20
N LEU A 16 -0.18 -2.07 -7.69
CA LEU A 16 -0.30 -2.34 -9.10
C LEU A 16 -0.66 -1.05 -9.86
N TRP A 17 -0.44 -1.03 -11.17
CA TRP A 17 -0.81 0.13 -11.97
C TRP A 17 -2.32 0.24 -12.11
N GLU A 18 -2.86 1.32 -11.56
CA GLU A 18 -4.29 1.61 -11.50
C GLU A 18 -4.68 2.80 -12.39
N GLY A 19 -3.80 3.21 -13.30
CA GLY A 19 -4.04 4.32 -14.22
C GLY A 19 -3.09 4.35 -15.42
N PRO A 20 -3.33 5.28 -16.37
CA PRO A 20 -2.57 5.40 -17.63
C PRO A 20 -1.11 5.85 -17.43
N GLY A 21 -0.70 6.13 -16.20
CA GLY A 21 0.62 6.65 -15.88
C GLY A 21 0.75 8.16 -16.03
N ASP A 22 -0.37 8.87 -16.16
CA ASP A 22 -0.45 10.33 -16.08
C ASP A 22 -0.65 10.85 -14.64
N GLY A 23 -0.55 9.95 -13.66
CA GLY A 23 -0.75 10.26 -12.25
C GLY A 23 -2.22 10.31 -11.84
N THR A 24 -3.14 9.92 -12.71
CA THR A 24 -4.56 9.75 -12.40
C THR A 24 -4.97 8.28 -12.37
N SER A 25 -6.13 8.01 -11.78
CA SER A 25 -6.77 6.69 -11.79
C SER A 25 -8.29 6.88 -11.91
N PRO A 26 -8.99 6.02 -12.68
CA PRO A 26 -10.45 5.98 -12.68
C PRO A 26 -11.03 5.36 -11.39
N PHE A 27 -10.21 4.71 -10.56
CA PHE A 27 -10.66 4.03 -9.36
C PHE A 27 -10.62 4.97 -8.15
N SER A 28 -11.78 5.13 -7.50
CA SER A 28 -11.92 5.95 -6.29
C SER A 28 -11.09 5.46 -5.11
N TRP A 29 -10.80 4.15 -5.08
CA TRP A 29 -10.01 3.48 -4.04
C TRP A 29 -8.50 3.45 -4.33
N SER A 30 -8.04 4.03 -5.44
CA SER A 30 -6.62 3.98 -5.81
C SER A 30 -5.72 4.75 -4.83
N SER A 31 -4.48 4.30 -4.70
CA SER A 31 -3.49 5.04 -3.90
C SER A 31 -3.14 6.40 -4.50
N LEU A 32 -3.30 6.58 -5.82
CA LEU A 32 -3.21 7.88 -6.47
C LEU A 32 -4.26 8.87 -5.92
N LYS A 33 -5.51 8.42 -5.73
CA LYS A 33 -6.55 9.25 -5.07
C LYS A 33 -6.26 9.50 -3.60
N SER A 34 -5.67 8.53 -2.91
CA SER A 34 -5.26 8.69 -1.52
C SER A 34 -4.18 9.78 -1.36
N VAL A 35 -3.21 9.85 -2.28
CA VAL A 35 -2.21 10.93 -2.33
C VAL A 35 -2.90 12.29 -2.50
N ASP A 36 -3.85 12.42 -3.42
CA ASP A 36 -4.56 13.67 -3.66
C ASP A 36 -5.36 14.14 -2.43
N ILE A 37 -6.05 13.22 -1.75
CA ILE A 37 -6.82 13.52 -0.54
C ILE A 37 -5.88 13.95 0.59
N ALA A 38 -4.78 13.23 0.80
CA ALA A 38 -3.82 13.54 1.87
C ALA A 38 -3.16 14.90 1.64
N VAL A 39 -2.62 15.13 0.44
CA VAL A 39 -1.96 16.39 0.10
C VAL A 39 -2.96 17.55 0.08
N GLY A 40 -4.17 17.35 -0.45
CA GLY A 40 -5.24 18.34 -0.42
C GLY A 40 -5.68 18.71 1.00
N SER A 41 -5.48 17.80 1.96
CA SER A 41 -5.73 18.02 3.39
C SER A 41 -4.54 18.62 4.15
N GLY A 42 -3.46 18.98 3.45
CA GLY A 42 -2.29 19.65 4.04
C GLY A 42 -1.17 18.72 4.50
N LEU A 43 -1.23 17.41 4.21
CA LEU A 43 -0.20 16.44 4.61
C LEU A 43 0.89 16.35 3.55
N SER A 44 2.15 16.36 3.98
CA SER A 44 3.27 16.04 3.08
C SER A 44 3.30 14.53 2.83
N TRP A 45 3.57 14.10 1.59
CA TRP A 45 3.64 12.68 1.25
C TRP A 45 5.00 12.34 0.64
N THR A 46 5.60 11.26 1.11
CA THR A 46 6.83 10.67 0.53
C THR A 46 6.54 9.23 0.12
N ASN A 47 6.98 8.86 -1.08
CA ASN A 47 6.70 7.56 -1.66
C ASN A 47 7.97 6.93 -2.23
N ALA A 48 8.22 5.66 -1.92
CA ALA A 48 9.26 4.91 -2.63
C ALA A 48 8.93 4.84 -4.13
N VAL A 49 9.91 5.11 -5.01
CA VAL A 49 9.68 5.06 -6.47
C VAL A 49 9.57 3.61 -7.00
N GLY A 50 10.01 2.64 -6.19
CA GLY A 50 9.99 1.21 -6.48
C GLY A 50 11.38 0.65 -6.78
N ASN A 51 11.57 -0.65 -6.50
CA ASN A 51 12.85 -1.37 -6.69
C ASN A 51 12.87 -2.20 -7.99
N GLY A 52 11.99 -1.89 -8.94
CA GLY A 52 11.73 -2.73 -10.11
C GLY A 52 12.51 -2.33 -11.37
N ALA A 53 13.55 -1.50 -11.30
CA ALA A 53 14.20 -0.95 -12.51
C ALA A 53 14.73 -2.03 -13.47
N LYS A 54 15.25 -3.13 -12.92
CA LYS A 54 15.74 -4.30 -13.67
C LYS A 54 14.67 -5.38 -13.92
N GLN A 55 13.48 -5.15 -13.40
CA GLN A 55 12.33 -6.07 -13.46
C GLN A 55 11.21 -5.49 -14.33
N SER A 56 11.50 -4.42 -15.07
CA SER A 56 10.53 -3.67 -15.86
C SER A 56 10.99 -3.54 -17.30
N TRP A 57 10.03 -3.40 -18.20
CA TRP A 57 10.25 -3.09 -19.61
C TRP A 57 9.26 -2.01 -20.07
N PHE A 58 9.73 -1.07 -20.89
CA PHE A 58 8.97 0.04 -21.46
C PHE A 58 9.33 0.25 -22.92
N GLY A 59 8.35 0.27 -23.81
CA GLY A 59 8.57 0.50 -25.23
C GLY A 59 7.34 0.29 -26.08
N SER A 60 7.48 0.51 -27.39
CA SER A 60 6.42 0.29 -28.37
C SER A 60 6.16 -1.20 -28.60
N PHE A 61 4.92 -1.56 -28.89
CA PHE A 61 4.63 -2.91 -29.35
C PHE A 61 5.23 -3.14 -30.75
N LEU A 62 5.92 -4.27 -30.91
CA LEU A 62 6.61 -4.68 -32.13
C LEU A 62 6.31 -6.16 -32.40
N ASP A 63 5.80 -6.48 -33.57
CA ASP A 63 5.57 -7.86 -34.04
C ASP A 63 6.25 -8.05 -35.39
N VAL A 64 7.52 -8.44 -35.34
CA VAL A 64 8.37 -8.66 -36.51
C VAL A 64 8.01 -9.99 -37.20
N ARG A 65 7.41 -10.94 -36.47
CA ARG A 65 7.06 -12.28 -36.97
C ARG A 65 5.66 -12.35 -37.58
N GLY A 66 4.79 -11.41 -37.28
CA GLY A 66 3.39 -11.41 -37.72
C GLY A 66 2.53 -12.47 -37.03
N ASP A 67 2.94 -12.95 -35.85
CA ASP A 67 2.23 -13.97 -35.06
C ASP A 67 1.47 -13.37 -33.86
N GLY A 68 1.47 -12.04 -33.75
CA GLY A 68 0.82 -11.28 -32.69
C GLY A 68 1.61 -11.22 -31.39
N LEU A 69 2.79 -11.82 -31.27
CA LEU A 69 3.60 -11.77 -30.05
C LEU A 69 4.68 -10.68 -30.14
N HIS A 70 4.84 -9.94 -29.05
CA HIS A 70 5.83 -8.87 -28.97
C HIS A 70 7.26 -9.41 -29.08
N ASN A 71 8.08 -8.83 -29.96
CA ASN A 71 9.52 -9.07 -30.03
C ASN A 71 10.30 -8.08 -29.15
N PHE A 72 10.96 -8.58 -28.10
CA PHE A 72 11.76 -7.77 -27.18
C PHE A 72 13.12 -7.37 -27.78
N ASP A 73 13.79 -8.31 -28.46
CA ASP A 73 14.98 -8.05 -29.28
C ASP A 73 15.01 -9.00 -30.48
N GLY A 74 15.25 -8.46 -31.68
CA GLY A 74 15.22 -9.22 -32.93
C GLY A 74 13.95 -10.07 -33.09
N ALA A 75 14.12 -11.41 -33.02
CA ALA A 75 13.01 -12.36 -33.10
C ALA A 75 12.62 -12.94 -31.73
N ASP A 76 13.24 -12.54 -30.63
CA ASP A 76 12.91 -13.07 -29.31
C ASP A 76 11.58 -12.51 -28.80
N GLN A 77 10.65 -13.38 -28.41
CA GLN A 77 9.31 -13.01 -27.91
C GLN A 77 9.12 -13.37 -26.44
N CYS A 78 10.15 -13.90 -25.79
CA CYS A 78 10.09 -14.31 -24.40
C CYS A 78 11.11 -13.51 -23.61
N ASN A 79 10.63 -12.66 -22.71
CA ASN A 79 11.51 -11.94 -21.79
C ASN A 79 11.79 -12.83 -20.59
N THR A 80 12.93 -13.52 -20.64
CA THR A 80 13.32 -14.53 -19.66
C THR A 80 13.74 -13.90 -18.34
N PHE A 81 13.43 -14.54 -17.22
CA PHE A 81 14.06 -14.17 -15.95
C PHE A 81 15.55 -14.54 -15.98
N SER A 82 16.41 -13.61 -15.57
CA SER A 82 17.88 -13.79 -15.61
C SER A 82 18.35 -14.98 -14.77
N GLU A 83 17.58 -15.33 -13.73
CA GLU A 83 17.79 -16.47 -12.87
C GLU A 83 16.56 -17.40 -12.86
N THR A 84 16.77 -18.65 -12.47
CA THR A 84 15.66 -19.61 -12.35
C THR A 84 14.71 -19.22 -11.23
N LEU A 85 13.40 -19.32 -11.49
CA LEU A 85 12.40 -19.21 -10.45
C LEU A 85 12.31 -20.53 -9.69
N SER A 86 12.17 -20.45 -8.36
CA SER A 86 12.14 -21.61 -7.47
C SER A 86 10.73 -22.12 -7.25
N ALA A 87 10.56 -23.45 -7.15
CA ALA A 87 9.27 -24.02 -6.75
C ALA A 87 8.80 -23.43 -5.41
N GLY A 88 7.54 -22.99 -5.35
CA GLY A 88 6.92 -22.34 -4.20
C GLY A 88 7.06 -20.82 -4.15
N GLU A 89 7.96 -20.23 -4.94
CA GLU A 89 8.09 -18.78 -5.11
C GLU A 89 6.80 -18.16 -5.65
N ARG A 90 6.51 -16.92 -5.27
CA ARG A 90 5.33 -16.18 -5.74
C ARG A 90 5.75 -15.16 -6.79
N LEU A 91 5.19 -15.30 -7.99
CA LEU A 91 5.34 -14.35 -9.08
C LEU A 91 4.09 -13.48 -9.17
N THR A 92 4.26 -12.16 -9.08
CA THR A 92 3.28 -11.21 -9.61
C THR A 92 3.87 -10.57 -10.86
N ALA A 93 3.07 -10.42 -11.92
CA ALA A 93 3.44 -9.67 -13.10
C ALA A 93 2.28 -8.77 -13.52
N GLN A 94 2.58 -7.60 -14.03
CA GLN A 94 1.60 -6.63 -14.49
C GLN A 94 2.00 -6.05 -15.83
N LEU A 95 0.99 -5.68 -16.60
CA LEU A 95 1.09 -5.06 -17.90
C LEU A 95 0.11 -3.89 -17.94
N ARG A 96 0.52 -2.76 -18.50
CA ARG A 96 -0.39 -1.69 -18.93
C ARG A 96 0.07 -1.12 -20.26
N TRP A 97 -0.83 -0.49 -21.00
CA TRP A 97 -0.48 0.10 -22.30
C TRP A 97 -1.24 1.38 -22.60
N GLU A 98 -0.83 2.03 -23.68
CA GLU A 98 -1.54 3.18 -24.23
C GLU A 98 -3.00 2.82 -24.54
N GLY A 99 -3.94 3.55 -23.94
CA GLY A 99 -5.36 3.36 -24.23
C GLY A 99 -6.27 4.14 -23.31
N ALA A 100 -7.56 4.14 -23.63
CA ALA A 100 -8.59 4.73 -22.79
C ALA A 100 -8.80 3.89 -21.52
N TRP A 101 -8.67 4.52 -20.35
CA TRP A 101 -8.98 3.89 -19.06
C TRP A 101 -10.48 3.94 -18.79
N GLY A 102 -11.20 2.99 -19.39
CA GLY A 102 -12.65 2.94 -19.45
C GLY A 102 -13.11 3.05 -20.90
N GLY A 103 -13.02 1.95 -21.64
CA GLY A 103 -13.24 1.91 -23.09
C GLY A 103 -12.03 1.45 -23.91
N ALA A 104 -11.07 0.76 -23.31
CA ALA A 104 -9.90 0.22 -24.03
C ALA A 104 -10.33 -0.71 -25.16
N SER A 105 -9.77 -0.51 -26.36
CA SER A 105 -10.06 -1.28 -27.58
C SER A 105 -8.86 -2.03 -28.16
N THR A 106 -7.66 -1.75 -27.64
CA THR A 106 -6.45 -2.56 -27.82
C THR A 106 -6.49 -3.70 -26.83
N ASN A 107 -6.41 -4.93 -27.31
CA ASN A 107 -6.43 -6.16 -26.52
C ASN A 107 -5.03 -6.76 -26.46
N LEU A 108 -4.32 -6.54 -25.35
CA LEU A 108 -3.05 -7.20 -25.06
C LEU A 108 -3.27 -8.24 -23.97
N ASP A 109 -2.73 -9.43 -24.17
CA ASP A 109 -2.73 -10.53 -23.21
C ASP A 109 -1.31 -10.71 -22.63
N LEU A 110 -1.24 -11.07 -21.34
CA LEU A 110 0.01 -11.38 -20.65
C LEU A 110 0.14 -12.89 -20.43
N TYR A 111 1.26 -13.47 -20.85
CA TYR A 111 1.54 -14.89 -20.72
C TYR A 111 2.79 -15.14 -19.87
N LEU A 112 2.74 -16.18 -19.04
CA LEU A 112 3.90 -16.78 -18.40
C LEU A 112 4.17 -18.12 -19.05
N TYR A 113 5.33 -18.24 -19.68
CA TYR A 113 5.82 -19.47 -20.27
C TYR A 113 6.86 -20.12 -19.37
N ARG A 114 6.92 -21.45 -19.39
CA ARG A 114 8.01 -22.25 -18.85
C ARG A 114 8.80 -22.86 -20.00
N SER A 115 10.12 -22.73 -19.96
CA SER A 115 11.02 -23.47 -20.84
C SER A 115 11.41 -24.79 -20.17
N THR A 116 11.29 -25.91 -20.89
CA THR A 116 11.62 -27.25 -20.35
C THR A 116 12.97 -27.80 -20.84
N GLY A 117 13.81 -26.97 -21.50
CA GLY A 117 15.06 -27.43 -22.13
C GLY A 117 14.76 -28.21 -23.42
N GLY A 118 15.10 -27.61 -24.56
CA GLY A 118 14.53 -27.97 -25.86
C GLY A 118 13.40 -27.01 -26.22
N SER A 119 13.24 -26.70 -27.50
CA SER A 119 12.50 -25.54 -28.06
C SER A 119 10.99 -25.44 -27.75
N GLN A 120 10.47 -26.16 -26.76
CA GLN A 120 9.07 -26.13 -26.34
C GLN A 120 8.91 -25.27 -25.08
N ALA A 121 8.47 -24.03 -25.29
CA ALA A 121 7.90 -23.20 -24.23
C ALA A 121 6.43 -23.58 -24.02
N THR A 122 6.01 -23.83 -22.78
CA THR A 122 4.61 -24.13 -22.45
C THR A 122 4.00 -23.00 -21.64
N VAL A 123 2.77 -22.59 -21.96
CA VAL A 123 2.04 -21.61 -21.15
C VAL A 123 1.69 -22.25 -19.81
N VAL A 124 2.16 -21.66 -18.71
CA VAL A 124 1.84 -22.11 -17.34
C VAL A 124 0.84 -21.20 -16.64
N HIS A 125 0.72 -19.95 -17.10
CA HIS A 125 -0.29 -19.00 -16.64
C HIS A 125 -0.51 -17.93 -17.72
N SER A 126 -1.67 -17.28 -17.71
CA SER A 126 -1.93 -16.11 -18.55
C SER A 126 -3.05 -15.25 -17.97
N SER A 127 -3.08 -13.97 -18.35
CA SER A 127 -4.21 -13.05 -18.18
C SER A 127 -4.63 -12.60 -19.58
N ARG A 128 -5.94 -12.71 -19.88
CA ARG A 128 -6.50 -12.63 -21.23
C ARG A 128 -7.85 -11.92 -21.26
N ASP A 129 -8.04 -10.93 -20.38
CA ASP A 129 -9.32 -10.24 -20.32
C ASP A 129 -9.53 -9.44 -21.61
N ALA A 130 -10.68 -9.60 -22.27
CA ALA A 130 -10.84 -9.02 -23.60
C ALA A 130 -11.18 -7.51 -23.55
N GLN A 131 -10.29 -6.63 -24.02
CA GLN A 131 -10.56 -5.20 -24.18
C GLN A 131 -11.24 -4.86 -25.53
N THR A 132 -12.57 -5.03 -25.59
CA THR A 132 -13.40 -4.77 -26.78
C THR A 132 -14.03 -3.37 -26.88
N GLY A 133 -13.56 -2.39 -26.10
CA GLY A 133 -14.06 -1.01 -26.12
C GLY A 133 -15.20 -0.69 -25.14
N ARG A 134 -15.58 -1.61 -24.25
CA ARG A 134 -16.62 -1.36 -23.24
C ARG A 134 -16.11 -0.45 -22.11
N VAL A 135 -17.02 0.28 -21.47
CA VAL A 135 -16.70 1.25 -20.41
C VAL A 135 -15.97 0.67 -19.20
N THR A 136 -16.04 -0.64 -18.96
CA THR A 136 -15.32 -1.33 -17.88
C THR A 136 -13.97 -1.91 -18.33
N HIS A 137 -13.57 -1.70 -19.58
CA HIS A 137 -12.33 -2.23 -20.13
C HIS A 137 -11.20 -1.22 -19.93
N TYR A 138 -10.15 -1.69 -19.25
CA TYR A 138 -8.96 -0.91 -18.93
C TYR A 138 -7.74 -1.57 -19.59
N PRO A 139 -6.75 -0.79 -20.05
CA PRO A 139 -5.58 -1.32 -20.75
C PRO A 139 -4.56 -1.87 -19.75
N ARG A 140 -4.93 -2.96 -19.06
CA ARG A 140 -4.06 -3.66 -18.10
C ARG A 140 -4.32 -5.17 -18.09
N GLU A 141 -3.29 -5.93 -17.76
CA GLU A 141 -3.34 -7.37 -17.49
C GLU A 141 -2.46 -7.71 -16.30
N GLU A 142 -2.83 -8.72 -15.51
CA GLU A 142 -2.15 -9.05 -14.26
C GLU A 142 -2.10 -10.56 -14.03
N ILE A 143 -0.90 -11.07 -13.71
CA ILE A 143 -0.73 -12.39 -13.10
C ILE A 143 -0.49 -12.13 -11.62
N LEU A 144 -1.46 -12.46 -10.78
CA LEU A 144 -1.41 -12.14 -9.37
C LEU A 144 -0.92 -13.33 -8.55
N SER A 145 0.26 -13.18 -7.95
CA SER A 145 0.69 -14.02 -6.85
C SER A 145 0.71 -15.53 -7.17
N PHE A 146 1.06 -15.84 -8.42
CA PHE A 146 1.14 -17.19 -8.95
C PHE A 146 2.26 -17.98 -8.26
N ARG A 147 1.96 -19.17 -7.76
CA ARG A 147 2.98 -20.05 -7.13
C ARG A 147 3.68 -20.85 -8.20
N ILE A 148 4.99 -20.69 -8.30
CA ILE A 148 5.83 -21.44 -9.24
C ILE A 148 5.77 -22.93 -8.90
N PRO A 149 5.29 -23.80 -9.81
CA PRO A 149 5.06 -25.20 -9.49
C PRO A 149 6.36 -26.03 -9.48
N VAL A 150 7.33 -25.67 -10.31
CA VAL A 150 8.59 -26.41 -10.47
C VAL A 150 9.72 -25.43 -10.70
N THR A 151 10.86 -25.64 -10.05
CA THR A 151 12.05 -24.81 -10.29
C THR A 151 12.46 -24.88 -11.77
N GLY A 152 12.73 -23.74 -12.39
CA GLY A 152 13.16 -23.71 -13.78
C GLY A 152 13.19 -22.33 -14.41
N SER A 153 13.37 -22.33 -15.73
CA SER A 153 13.38 -21.11 -16.54
C SER A 153 11.96 -20.73 -16.95
N TYR A 154 11.61 -19.47 -16.70
CA TYR A 154 10.32 -18.89 -17.07
C TYR A 154 10.55 -17.61 -17.87
N CYS A 155 9.59 -17.24 -18.73
CA CYS A 155 9.61 -15.97 -19.45
C CYS A 155 8.21 -15.35 -19.50
N LEU A 156 8.16 -14.03 -19.54
CA LEU A 156 6.95 -13.27 -19.83
C LEU A 156 6.86 -13.00 -21.33
N ALA A 157 5.65 -13.09 -21.87
CA ALA A 157 5.37 -12.70 -23.25
C ALA A 157 4.07 -11.90 -23.32
N VAL A 158 4.02 -10.98 -24.27
CA VAL A 158 2.87 -10.08 -24.49
C VAL A 158 2.31 -10.36 -25.87
N LYS A 159 1.02 -10.67 -25.95
CA LYS A 159 0.36 -10.98 -27.21
C LYS A 159 -0.71 -9.94 -27.54
N HIS A 160 -0.72 -9.44 -28.76
CA HIS A 160 -1.75 -8.58 -29.29
C HIS A 160 -2.83 -9.43 -29.97
N GLU A 161 -4.00 -9.48 -29.35
CA GLU A 161 -5.15 -10.28 -29.81
C GLU A 161 -6.11 -9.47 -30.70
N GLY A 162 -6.04 -8.13 -30.65
CA GLY A 162 -6.86 -7.28 -31.51
C GLY A 162 -6.85 -5.79 -31.14
N GLY A 163 -7.44 -4.99 -32.03
CA GLY A 163 -7.44 -3.53 -31.91
C GLY A 163 -6.19 -2.88 -32.54
N PRO A 164 -5.98 -1.58 -32.31
CA PRO A 164 -4.76 -0.90 -32.74
C PRO A 164 -3.60 -1.27 -31.82
N ALA A 165 -2.43 -1.56 -32.40
CA ALA A 165 -1.21 -1.78 -31.61
C ALA A 165 -0.84 -0.49 -30.85
N PRO A 166 -0.49 -0.55 -29.55
CA PRO A 166 -0.20 0.64 -28.76
C PRO A 166 1.20 1.18 -29.07
N SER A 167 1.36 2.49 -29.05
CA SER A 167 2.67 3.15 -29.23
C SER A 167 3.61 2.92 -28.05
N TRP A 168 3.07 2.53 -26.89
CA TRP A 168 3.84 2.07 -25.74
C TRP A 168 3.06 1.06 -24.89
N PHE A 169 3.81 0.16 -24.25
CA PHE A 169 3.34 -0.60 -23.10
C PHE A 169 4.43 -0.63 -22.01
N GLN A 170 3.98 -0.91 -20.79
CA GLN A 170 4.83 -1.13 -19.63
C GLN A 170 4.56 -2.51 -19.06
N MET A 171 5.62 -3.27 -18.81
CA MET A 171 5.55 -4.57 -18.16
C MET A 171 6.45 -4.57 -16.94
N GLN A 172 6.03 -5.25 -15.87
CA GLN A 172 6.86 -5.41 -14.68
C GLN A 172 6.57 -6.71 -13.95
N ALA A 173 7.62 -7.32 -13.41
CA ALA A 173 7.54 -8.51 -12.58
C ALA A 173 7.96 -8.24 -11.13
N PHE A 174 7.42 -9.01 -10.19
CA PHE A 174 7.70 -8.93 -8.76
C PHE A 174 8.10 -10.34 -8.29
N THR A 175 9.39 -10.61 -8.33
CA THR A 175 9.94 -11.93 -8.00
C THR A 175 11.36 -11.83 -7.41
N GLY A 176 12.10 -10.75 -7.72
CA GLY A 176 13.46 -10.52 -7.23
C GLY A 176 14.48 -10.62 -8.36
N GLN A 177 14.24 -11.53 -9.30
CA GLN A 177 15.05 -11.76 -10.49
C GLN A 177 14.84 -10.67 -11.53
N GLU A 178 15.89 -10.35 -12.28
CA GLU A 178 15.84 -9.38 -13.38
C GLU A 178 15.16 -9.99 -14.62
N LEU A 179 14.69 -9.11 -15.50
CA LEU A 179 14.28 -9.49 -16.84
C LEU A 179 15.47 -9.38 -17.80
N GLU A 180 15.63 -10.37 -18.67
CA GLU A 180 16.65 -10.41 -19.73
C GLU A 180 16.67 -9.10 -20.53
N TYR A 181 15.48 -8.66 -20.97
CA TYR A 181 15.28 -7.36 -21.58
C TYR A 181 14.61 -6.44 -20.57
N ASN A 182 15.40 -5.58 -19.92
CA ASN A 182 14.89 -4.59 -18.99
C ASN A 182 15.19 -3.17 -19.45
N THR A 183 14.32 -2.25 -19.05
CA THR A 183 14.53 -0.81 -19.17
C THR A 183 14.29 -0.17 -17.80
N SER A 184 15.32 0.45 -17.24
CA SER A 184 15.15 1.27 -16.03
C SER A 184 14.18 2.43 -16.29
N ARG A 185 14.21 2.98 -17.51
CA ARG A 185 13.24 3.97 -17.98
C ARG A 185 11.81 3.42 -17.91
N GLY A 186 10.91 4.20 -17.30
CA GLY A 186 9.48 3.86 -17.22
C GLY A 186 9.14 2.86 -16.11
N SER A 187 10.05 2.60 -15.18
CA SER A 187 9.88 1.62 -14.10
C SER A 187 9.27 2.18 -12.80
N VAL A 188 8.78 3.42 -12.84
CA VAL A 188 8.09 4.09 -11.73
C VAL A 188 6.81 3.33 -11.39
N ARG A 189 6.61 3.05 -10.10
CA ARG A 189 5.41 2.32 -9.63
C ARG A 189 4.31 3.24 -9.16
N SER A 190 3.10 2.70 -9.02
CA SER A 190 2.00 3.40 -8.36
C SER A 190 2.21 3.42 -6.83
N PRO A 191 1.91 4.52 -6.12
CA PRO A 191 1.45 5.82 -6.62
C PRO A 191 2.58 6.84 -6.85
N ALA A 192 3.85 6.42 -6.88
CA ALA A 192 5.01 7.31 -7.11
C ALA A 192 4.96 8.07 -8.45
N GLU A 193 4.14 7.59 -9.39
CA GLU A 193 3.81 8.30 -10.62
C GLU A 193 2.77 9.42 -10.47
N SER A 194 2.32 9.75 -9.26
CA SER A 194 1.36 10.84 -9.01
C SER A 194 1.82 12.18 -9.60
N ALA A 195 0.87 12.93 -10.15
CA ALA A 195 1.08 14.30 -10.63
C ALA A 195 1.03 15.35 -9.51
N ASN A 196 0.68 14.94 -8.29
CA ASN A 196 0.52 15.86 -7.17
C ASN A 196 1.88 16.40 -6.70
N THR A 197 2.07 17.72 -6.79
CA THR A 197 3.35 18.38 -6.52
C THR A 197 3.69 18.51 -5.03
N GLY A 198 2.74 18.19 -4.13
CA GLY A 198 2.98 18.10 -2.68
C GLY A 198 3.44 16.71 -2.23
N MET A 199 3.56 15.77 -3.16
CA MET A 199 4.14 14.45 -2.95
C MET A 199 5.56 14.40 -3.52
N LEU A 200 6.44 13.62 -2.89
CA LEU A 200 7.78 13.31 -3.39
C LEU A 200 7.90 11.81 -3.65
N ALA A 201 8.11 11.45 -4.91
CA ALA A 201 8.59 10.14 -5.32
C ALA A 201 10.11 10.06 -5.11
N VAL A 202 10.54 9.01 -4.40
CA VAL A 202 11.87 8.90 -3.80
C VAL A 202 12.65 7.75 -4.42
N GLY A 203 13.72 8.07 -5.16
CA GLY A 203 14.74 7.11 -5.57
C GLY A 203 15.75 6.82 -4.45
N ALA A 204 16.64 5.85 -4.67
CA ALA A 204 17.63 5.42 -3.67
C ALA A 204 19.08 5.58 -4.16
N ALA A 205 19.94 6.01 -3.25
CA ALA A 205 21.38 5.98 -3.37
C ALA A 205 21.99 5.53 -2.02
N PRO A 206 23.08 4.75 -2.03
CA PRO A 206 23.63 4.19 -0.81
C PRO A 206 24.20 5.31 0.08
N TRP A 207 23.96 5.20 1.39
CA TRP A 207 24.37 6.21 2.37
C TRP A 207 25.87 6.53 2.35
N ASN A 208 26.70 5.54 2.02
CA ASN A 208 28.16 5.66 1.97
C ASN A 208 28.68 6.09 0.60
N ASN A 209 27.82 6.16 -0.43
CA ASN A 209 28.16 6.63 -1.77
C ASN A 209 26.96 7.26 -2.49
N ASN A 210 26.57 8.45 -2.04
CA ASN A 210 25.44 9.20 -2.59
C ASN A 210 25.66 9.82 -4.00
N SER A 211 26.65 9.34 -4.74
CA SER A 211 26.94 9.72 -6.13
C SER A 211 26.55 8.64 -7.14
N VAL A 212 26.16 7.46 -6.66
CA VAL A 212 25.71 6.33 -7.48
C VAL A 212 24.23 6.08 -7.18
N ILE A 213 23.43 5.90 -8.23
CA ILE A 213 22.03 5.50 -8.08
C ILE A 213 22.00 3.99 -7.83
N GLU A 214 21.14 3.54 -6.92
CA GLU A 214 20.90 2.10 -6.75
C GLU A 214 20.30 1.51 -8.03
N GLU A 215 20.84 0.37 -8.47
CA GLU A 215 20.48 -0.21 -9.77
C GLU A 215 19.02 -0.66 -9.86
N PHE A 216 18.42 -0.96 -8.71
CA PHE A 216 17.01 -1.30 -8.58
C PHE A 216 16.09 -0.07 -8.56
N SER A 217 16.62 1.14 -8.30
CA SER A 217 15.81 2.34 -8.11
C SER A 217 15.07 2.71 -9.39
N GLY A 218 13.74 2.75 -9.32
CA GLY A 218 12.87 3.08 -10.44
C GLY A 218 13.20 4.45 -11.07
N GLN A 219 13.09 4.52 -12.39
CA GLN A 219 13.45 5.70 -13.19
C GLN A 219 12.34 6.09 -14.15
N GLY A 220 12.18 7.40 -14.32
CA GLY A 220 11.24 7.98 -15.26
C GLY A 220 11.73 7.95 -16.72
N PRO A 221 11.07 8.70 -17.61
CA PRO A 221 9.86 9.46 -17.30
C PRO A 221 8.68 8.51 -17.07
N THR A 222 7.60 9.02 -16.49
CA THR A 222 6.29 8.35 -16.55
C THR A 222 5.81 8.25 -18.01
N PRO A 223 4.81 7.40 -18.33
CA PRO A 223 4.26 7.31 -19.69
C PRO A 223 3.89 8.65 -20.34
N ASP A 224 3.40 9.60 -19.54
CA ASP A 224 3.03 10.95 -19.99
C ASP A 224 4.21 11.95 -20.01
N GLY A 225 5.44 11.48 -19.76
CA GLY A 225 6.66 12.26 -19.95
C GLY A 225 7.14 13.06 -18.72
N ARG A 226 6.46 12.96 -17.56
CA ARG A 226 6.90 13.66 -16.35
C ARG A 226 8.19 13.05 -15.80
N ILE A 227 9.03 13.92 -15.25
CA ILE A 227 10.28 13.51 -14.62
C ILE A 227 9.99 12.86 -13.26
N LYS A 228 10.49 11.64 -13.08
CA LYS A 228 10.49 10.89 -11.83
C LYS A 228 11.81 10.11 -11.70
N PRO A 229 12.31 9.79 -10.49
CA PRO A 229 11.79 10.23 -9.19
C PRO A 229 11.84 11.75 -9.06
N ASP A 230 11.12 12.32 -8.09
CA ASP A 230 11.23 13.77 -7.82
C ASP A 230 12.58 14.08 -7.17
N ILE A 231 13.13 13.14 -6.40
CA ILE A 231 14.34 13.33 -5.61
C ILE A 231 14.89 11.96 -5.16
N VAL A 232 16.17 11.89 -4.79
CA VAL A 232 16.81 10.66 -4.30
C VAL A 232 17.15 10.78 -2.82
N GLY A 233 16.77 9.77 -2.03
CA GLY A 233 17.12 9.61 -0.63
C GLY A 233 18.27 8.64 -0.41
N SER A 234 18.60 8.43 0.87
CA SER A 234 19.66 7.53 1.30
C SER A 234 19.07 6.17 1.68
N ASP A 235 19.67 5.09 1.23
CA ASP A 235 19.40 3.73 1.72
C ASP A 235 20.68 3.02 2.17
N GLY A 236 20.59 1.74 2.54
CA GLY A 236 21.67 0.96 3.14
C GLY A 236 22.10 1.42 4.54
N ALA A 237 21.41 2.39 5.13
CA ALA A 237 21.72 2.94 6.45
C ALA A 237 21.31 1.95 7.55
N PHE A 238 21.99 2.05 8.70
CA PHE A 238 21.66 1.26 9.87
C PHE A 238 20.31 1.68 10.44
N SER A 239 19.45 0.70 10.74
CA SER A 239 18.19 0.92 11.43
C SER A 239 18.08 0.05 12.68
N ASN A 240 17.64 0.64 13.80
CA ASN A 240 17.33 -0.08 15.03
C ASN A 240 16.15 -1.04 14.87
N THR A 241 15.27 -0.81 13.89
CA THR A 241 14.04 -1.59 13.69
C THR A 241 14.30 -2.95 13.04
N TYR A 242 15.26 -3.03 12.11
CA TYR A 242 15.55 -4.25 11.35
C TYR A 242 16.93 -4.85 11.65
N SER A 243 17.65 -4.32 12.65
CA SER A 243 19.00 -4.73 13.06
C SER A 243 19.94 -4.98 11.88
N GLY A 244 20.57 -3.93 11.38
CA GLY A 244 21.55 -4.01 10.28
C GLY A 244 21.23 -3.08 9.11
N ASN A 245 21.99 -3.25 8.03
CA ASN A 245 21.82 -2.50 6.80
C ASN A 245 20.89 -3.26 5.86
N TRP A 246 19.96 -2.53 5.24
CA TRP A 246 19.12 -3.07 4.18
C TRP A 246 18.93 -2.00 3.09
N PHE A 247 18.76 -2.44 1.86
CA PHE A 247 18.74 -1.58 0.68
C PHE A 247 17.34 -1.55 0.07
N GLY A 248 16.98 -0.41 -0.49
CA GLY A 248 15.68 -0.21 -1.11
C GLY A 248 15.22 1.24 -1.09
N THR A 249 14.46 1.61 -2.11
CA THR A 249 13.69 2.87 -2.13
C THR A 249 12.72 2.97 -0.94
N SER A 250 12.31 1.83 -0.38
CA SER A 250 11.56 1.73 0.88
C SER A 250 12.33 2.26 2.10
N GLN A 251 13.68 2.29 2.09
CA GLN A 251 14.51 2.92 3.12
C GLN A 251 14.83 4.38 2.79
N ALA A 252 14.99 4.70 1.51
CA ALA A 252 15.19 6.08 1.05
C ALA A 252 13.95 6.97 1.27
N SER A 253 12.74 6.44 1.12
CA SER A 253 11.49 7.17 1.35
C SER A 253 11.36 7.72 2.79
N PRO A 254 11.53 6.92 3.86
CA PRO A 254 11.43 7.44 5.23
C PRO A 254 12.57 8.38 5.60
N HIS A 255 13.74 8.31 4.94
CA HIS A 255 14.76 9.37 5.08
C HIS A 255 14.17 10.73 4.66
N LEU A 256 13.44 10.79 3.54
CA LEU A 256 12.80 12.02 3.07
C LEU A 256 11.60 12.42 3.89
N ALA A 257 10.86 11.47 4.47
CA ALA A 257 9.82 11.77 5.44
C ALA A 257 10.40 12.52 6.65
N GLY A 258 11.58 12.09 7.15
CA GLY A 258 12.32 12.80 8.20
C GLY A 258 12.71 14.22 7.79
N LEU A 259 13.21 14.41 6.56
CA LEU A 259 13.52 15.76 6.07
C LEU A 259 12.26 16.64 5.96
N ALA A 260 11.14 16.09 5.48
CA ALA A 260 9.86 16.79 5.43
C ALA A 260 9.36 17.20 6.81
N ALA A 261 9.49 16.33 7.81
CA ALA A 261 9.15 16.64 9.20
C ALA A 261 10.01 17.80 9.75
N LEU A 262 11.32 17.80 9.50
CA LEU A 262 12.21 18.90 9.90
C LEU A 262 11.84 20.23 9.24
N VAL A 263 11.50 20.20 7.94
CA VAL A 263 11.05 21.39 7.20
C VAL A 263 9.73 21.90 7.76
N ARG A 264 8.75 21.03 8.04
CA ARG A 264 7.46 21.38 8.67
C ARG A 264 7.66 21.95 10.08
N GLN A 265 8.54 21.37 10.88
CA GLN A 265 8.87 21.87 12.22
C GLN A 265 9.46 23.29 12.14
N ARG A 266 10.34 23.54 11.18
CA ARG A 266 10.98 24.84 10.99
C ARG A 266 10.03 25.89 10.40
N PHE A 267 9.15 25.46 9.51
CA PHE A 267 8.19 26.31 8.79
C PHE A 267 6.76 25.75 8.91
N PRO A 268 6.10 25.89 10.08
CA PRO A 268 4.78 25.30 10.32
C PRO A 268 3.66 25.79 9.37
N ALA A 269 3.86 26.96 8.74
CA ALA A 269 2.94 27.52 7.77
C ALA A 269 3.10 26.95 6.34
N TYR A 270 4.14 26.16 6.07
CA TYR A 270 4.37 25.60 4.74
C TYR A 270 3.34 24.53 4.43
N ASN A 271 2.62 24.67 3.32
CA ASN A 271 1.80 23.61 2.76
C ASN A 271 2.68 22.50 2.13
N PRO A 272 2.12 21.33 1.79
CA PRO A 272 2.90 20.21 1.23
C PRO A 272 3.73 20.57 -0.01
N GLN A 273 3.19 21.37 -0.91
CA GLN A 273 3.90 21.82 -2.12
C GLN A 273 5.11 22.68 -1.77
N GLN A 274 4.99 23.55 -0.76
CA GLN A 274 6.10 24.37 -0.26
C GLN A 274 7.16 23.51 0.43
N VAL A 275 6.77 22.50 1.21
CA VAL A 275 7.72 21.53 1.81
C VAL A 275 8.48 20.77 0.72
N ALA A 276 7.77 20.18 -0.24
CA ALA A 276 8.37 19.44 -1.34
C ALA A 276 9.32 20.34 -2.16
N SER A 277 8.91 21.59 -2.44
CA SER A 277 9.73 22.55 -3.16
C SER A 277 10.98 22.96 -2.39
N TYR A 278 10.89 23.14 -1.07
CA TYR A 278 12.02 23.46 -0.22
C TYR A 278 13.06 22.33 -0.20
N ILE A 279 12.62 21.07 -0.10
CA ILE A 279 13.54 19.93 -0.13
C ILE A 279 14.22 19.85 -1.50
N LYS A 280 13.45 19.96 -2.59
CA LYS A 280 13.97 19.92 -3.98
C LYS A 280 14.97 21.05 -4.26
N SER A 281 14.74 22.26 -3.76
CA SER A 281 15.64 23.40 -4.00
C SER A 281 16.96 23.33 -3.24
N ASN A 282 17.03 22.54 -2.17
CA ASN A 282 18.25 22.32 -1.39
C ASN A 282 18.99 21.02 -1.76
N ALA A 283 18.41 20.20 -2.63
CA ALA A 283 19.01 18.95 -3.07
C ALA A 283 20.38 19.16 -3.75
N SER A 284 21.27 18.20 -3.56
CA SER A 284 22.55 18.15 -4.24
C SER A 284 22.36 17.62 -5.66
N ALA A 285 22.42 18.50 -6.65
CA ALA A 285 22.21 18.16 -8.06
C ALA A 285 23.15 17.05 -8.56
N ARG A 286 22.68 16.27 -9.53
CA ARG A 286 23.44 15.21 -10.22
C ARG A 286 23.16 15.31 -11.72
N GLY A 287 24.17 15.73 -12.48
CA GLY A 287 24.01 15.99 -13.93
C GLY A 287 23.08 17.16 -14.23
N ALA A 288 22.44 17.14 -15.41
CA ALA A 288 21.41 18.11 -15.75
C ALA A 288 20.17 17.88 -14.87
N THR A 289 19.72 18.91 -14.14
CA THR A 289 18.67 18.78 -13.13
C THR A 289 17.46 19.65 -13.49
N PRO A 290 16.23 19.12 -13.40
CA PRO A 290 15.88 17.76 -13.01
C PRO A 290 16.11 16.72 -14.13
N ASN A 291 16.27 15.44 -13.77
CA ASN A 291 16.35 14.32 -14.73
C ASN A 291 15.66 13.05 -14.23
N ASN A 292 15.48 12.08 -15.14
CA ASN A 292 14.73 10.83 -14.89
C ASN A 292 15.43 9.80 -13.99
N THR A 293 16.64 10.08 -13.52
CA THR A 293 17.39 9.17 -12.62
C THR A 293 17.45 9.74 -11.21
N TRP A 294 17.79 11.02 -11.09
CA TRP A 294 18.02 11.70 -9.81
C TRP A 294 16.94 12.69 -9.41
N GLY A 295 15.98 12.98 -10.30
CA GLY A 295 15.02 14.06 -10.08
C GLY A 295 15.77 15.38 -9.87
N PHE A 296 15.49 16.04 -8.74
CA PHE A 296 16.17 17.25 -8.31
C PHE A 296 17.57 17.02 -7.69
N GLY A 297 17.98 15.78 -7.47
CA GLY A 297 19.28 15.41 -6.91
C GLY A 297 19.18 14.57 -5.64
N PHE A 298 20.30 14.44 -4.94
CA PHE A 298 20.36 13.77 -3.64
C PHE A 298 19.83 14.70 -2.53
N ALA A 299 18.89 14.23 -1.74
CA ALA A 299 18.23 15.03 -0.72
C ALA A 299 19.19 15.43 0.40
N GLN A 300 19.22 16.72 0.70
CA GLN A 300 19.95 17.29 1.83
C GLN A 300 19.24 18.58 2.27
N LEU A 301 19.37 18.92 3.54
CA LEU A 301 18.93 20.21 4.08
C LEU A 301 20.16 21.10 4.32
N PRO A 302 20.03 22.43 4.18
CA PRO A 302 21.14 23.34 4.38
C PRO A 302 21.57 23.33 5.86
N SER A 303 22.86 23.54 6.10
CA SER A 303 23.34 23.76 7.46
C SER A 303 22.70 25.02 8.03
N LEU A 304 22.10 24.90 9.21
CA LEU A 304 21.67 26.06 9.98
C LEU A 304 22.92 26.60 10.69
N GLY A 305 23.40 27.79 10.29
CA GLY A 305 24.48 28.46 11.01
C GLY A 305 24.17 28.56 12.52
N SER A 306 25.21 28.69 13.36
CA SER A 306 25.16 28.57 14.83
C SER A 306 24.34 29.63 15.59
N SER A 307 23.44 30.36 14.94
CA SER A 307 22.76 31.52 15.53
C SER A 307 21.24 31.48 15.38
N GLN A 308 20.62 30.35 15.68
CA GLN A 308 19.24 30.37 16.12
C GLN A 308 19.08 29.50 17.38
N PRO A 309 18.42 30.02 18.43
CA PRO A 309 17.97 29.13 19.50
C PRO A 309 17.08 28.08 18.84
N THR A 310 17.37 26.81 19.14
CA THR A 310 16.46 25.70 18.87
C THR A 310 15.08 26.18 19.30
N PRO A 311 14.06 26.22 18.42
CA PRO A 311 12.71 26.39 18.92
C PRO A 311 12.53 25.26 19.93
N SER A 312 12.39 25.62 21.21
CA SER A 312 11.89 24.66 22.20
C SER A 312 10.68 24.04 21.54
N PRO A 313 10.54 22.70 21.51
CA PRO A 313 9.30 22.11 21.02
C PRO A 313 8.20 22.86 21.76
N SER A 314 7.34 23.57 21.01
CA SER A 314 6.08 24.00 21.58
C SER A 314 5.53 22.73 22.20
N PRO A 315 5.13 22.74 23.50
CA PRO A 315 4.51 21.57 24.08
C PRO A 315 3.47 21.13 23.06
N VAL A 316 3.66 19.92 22.52
CA VAL A 316 2.63 19.26 21.73
C VAL A 316 1.38 19.48 22.56
N PRO A 317 0.37 20.22 22.07
CA PRO A 317 -0.88 20.30 22.79
C PRO A 317 -1.19 18.85 23.12
N ALA A 318 -1.24 18.50 24.41
CA ALA A 318 -1.64 17.16 24.81
C ALA A 318 -2.85 16.86 23.94
N PRO A 319 -2.87 15.71 23.20
CA PRO A 319 -3.93 15.45 22.25
C PRO A 319 -5.21 15.83 22.95
N SER A 320 -5.89 16.86 22.41
CA SER A 320 -7.23 17.21 22.92
C SER A 320 -7.94 15.89 22.97
N PRO A 321 -8.55 15.46 24.09
CA PRO A 321 -9.01 14.09 24.24
C PRO A 321 -10.00 13.79 23.11
N THR A 322 -9.49 13.28 22.00
CA THR A 322 -10.22 12.53 21.02
C THR A 322 -10.68 11.37 21.85
N THR A 323 -11.99 11.33 22.07
CA THR A 323 -12.63 10.25 22.82
C THR A 323 -12.19 8.98 22.13
N SER A 324 -11.21 8.29 22.72
CA SER A 324 -10.62 7.10 22.14
C SER A 324 -11.75 6.16 21.78
N CYS A 325 -11.75 5.70 20.54
CA CYS A 325 -12.64 4.64 20.09
C CYS A 325 -12.44 3.32 20.85
N PHE A 326 -11.29 3.17 21.50
CA PHE A 326 -10.86 1.96 22.17
C PHE A 326 -11.09 2.02 23.67
N THR A 327 -11.61 0.93 24.20
CA THR A 327 -11.75 0.65 25.63
C THR A 327 -11.11 -0.71 25.95
N ALA A 328 -10.12 -0.75 26.83
CA ALA A 328 -9.58 -2.03 27.30
C ALA A 328 -10.49 -2.63 28.37
N LEU A 329 -10.88 -3.89 28.18
CA LEU A 329 -11.70 -4.65 29.13
C LEU A 329 -10.82 -5.42 30.10
N SER A 330 -11.31 -5.56 31.34
CA SER A 330 -10.69 -6.41 32.37
C SER A 330 -11.70 -7.44 32.84
N GLY A 331 -11.45 -8.72 32.54
CA GLY A 331 -12.32 -9.81 32.98
C GLY A 331 -13.67 -9.89 32.27
N THR A 332 -14.56 -10.69 32.85
CA THR A 332 -15.98 -10.69 32.52
C THR A 332 -16.56 -9.34 32.92
N THR A 333 -17.15 -8.62 31.96
CA THR A 333 -17.63 -7.24 32.17
C THR A 333 -18.91 -6.98 31.39
N THR A 334 -19.59 -5.91 31.74
CA THR A 334 -20.69 -5.34 30.96
C THR A 334 -20.46 -3.84 30.84
N GLU A 335 -20.31 -3.37 29.61
CA GLU A 335 -20.03 -1.98 29.27
C GLU A 335 -21.22 -1.32 28.60
N GLN A 336 -21.47 -0.06 28.96
CA GLN A 336 -22.43 0.79 28.25
C GLN A 336 -21.67 1.62 27.22
N GLY A 337 -22.21 1.72 26.01
CA GLY A 337 -21.59 2.45 24.91
C GLY A 337 -22.59 3.21 24.06
N THR A 338 -22.05 4.13 23.27
CA THR A 338 -22.80 4.88 22.26
C THR A 338 -22.05 4.89 20.94
N TRP A 339 -22.78 4.63 19.86
CA TRP A 339 -22.32 4.83 18.50
C TRP A 339 -22.49 6.30 18.12
N THR A 340 -21.39 6.92 17.73
CA THR A 340 -21.40 8.30 17.23
C THR A 340 -20.44 8.41 16.06
N SER A 341 -20.56 9.47 15.28
CA SER A 341 -19.72 9.71 14.09
C SER A 341 -18.23 9.88 14.37
N ASN A 342 -17.83 9.98 15.64
CA ASN A 342 -16.42 10.06 16.03
C ASN A 342 -15.65 8.73 15.86
N CYS A 343 -16.36 7.63 15.60
CA CYS A 343 -15.77 6.31 15.54
C CYS A 343 -16.45 5.46 14.48
N VAL A 344 -15.71 5.09 13.43
CA VAL A 344 -16.24 4.37 12.25
C VAL A 344 -15.69 2.95 12.23
N SER A 345 -16.50 1.96 11.83
CA SER A 345 -16.07 0.58 11.61
C SER A 345 -15.07 0.49 10.46
N VAL A 346 -14.14 -0.45 10.53
CA VAL A 346 -13.18 -0.74 9.45
C VAL A 346 -13.60 -1.92 8.57
N GLU A 347 -14.81 -2.47 8.76
CA GLU A 347 -15.25 -3.69 8.07
C GLU A 347 -15.51 -3.44 6.57
N PRO A 348 -14.71 -4.03 5.66
CA PRO A 348 -14.81 -3.75 4.22
C PRO A 348 -16.14 -4.20 3.59
N ALA A 349 -16.81 -5.20 4.19
CA ALA A 349 -18.06 -5.73 3.65
C ALA A 349 -19.22 -4.73 3.70
N ARG A 350 -19.21 -3.77 4.65
CA ARG A 350 -20.34 -2.85 4.88
C ARG A 350 -20.07 -1.37 4.56
N ALA A 351 -18.82 -1.00 4.32
CA ALA A 351 -18.44 0.34 3.84
C ALA A 351 -18.91 0.66 2.39
N ARG A 352 -19.71 -0.21 1.75
CA ARG A 352 -20.17 -0.05 0.37
C ARG A 352 -21.30 0.97 0.19
N SER A 353 -21.89 1.50 1.26
CA SER A 353 -23.00 2.46 1.19
C SER A 353 -23.02 3.57 2.24
N GLY A 354 -21.99 3.72 3.08
CA GLY A 354 -21.90 4.77 4.11
C GLY A 354 -20.92 4.41 5.23
N ASN A 355 -20.66 5.35 6.16
CA ASN A 355 -19.81 5.12 7.33
C ASN A 355 -20.62 4.44 8.45
N THR A 356 -20.34 3.19 8.80
CA THR A 356 -20.97 2.55 9.98
C THR A 356 -20.25 2.98 11.26
N TYR A 357 -20.98 3.42 12.28
CA TYR A 357 -20.36 3.83 13.55
C TYR A 357 -20.00 2.63 14.42
N ALA A 358 -18.90 2.69 15.15
CA ALA A 358 -18.40 1.57 15.96
C ALA A 358 -17.85 2.01 17.31
N ARG A 359 -17.71 1.06 18.23
CA ARG A 359 -16.88 1.16 19.43
C ARG A 359 -16.01 -0.08 19.50
N VAL A 360 -14.77 0.11 19.92
CA VAL A 360 -13.78 -0.96 19.90
C VAL A 360 -13.34 -1.29 21.30
N TYR A 361 -13.32 -2.58 21.61
CA TYR A 361 -12.97 -3.10 22.92
C TYR A 361 -11.84 -4.10 22.79
N THR A 362 -10.85 -4.06 23.66
CA THR A 362 -9.70 -4.98 23.61
C THR A 362 -9.58 -5.77 24.90
N PHE A 363 -9.27 -7.05 24.81
CA PHE A 363 -9.02 -7.91 25.97
C PHE A 363 -7.89 -8.91 25.69
N ALA A 364 -7.27 -9.48 26.72
CA ALA A 364 -6.32 -10.58 26.58
C ALA A 364 -6.75 -11.77 27.44
N ILE A 365 -6.56 -12.96 26.90
CA ILE A 365 -6.70 -14.22 27.63
C ILE A 365 -5.35 -14.91 27.70
N THR A 366 -5.02 -15.44 28.89
CA THR A 366 -3.69 -16.00 29.19
C THR A 366 -3.60 -17.50 28.91
N ASN A 367 -4.73 -18.21 28.91
CA ASN A 367 -4.86 -19.59 28.46
C ASN A 367 -6.12 -19.71 27.58
N THR A 368 -6.34 -20.89 27.02
CA THR A 368 -7.57 -21.18 26.29
C THR A 368 -8.79 -20.92 27.19
N ALA A 369 -9.80 -20.22 26.66
CA ALA A 369 -10.96 -19.79 27.43
C ALA A 369 -12.24 -19.80 26.58
N ASP A 370 -13.34 -20.20 27.21
CA ASP A 370 -14.67 -20.04 26.65
C ASP A 370 -15.05 -18.56 26.71
N VAL A 371 -15.51 -17.99 25.60
CA VAL A 371 -15.85 -16.58 25.47
C VAL A 371 -17.23 -16.41 24.86
N THR A 372 -18.09 -15.68 25.56
CA THR A 372 -19.37 -15.19 25.06
C THR A 372 -19.34 -13.68 25.00
N ILE A 373 -19.66 -13.11 23.84
CA ILE A 373 -19.80 -11.67 23.64
C ILE A 373 -21.22 -11.41 23.17
N THR A 374 -21.97 -10.58 23.88
CA THR A 374 -23.34 -10.20 23.53
C THR A 374 -23.43 -8.69 23.38
N LEU A 375 -24.02 -8.23 22.28
CA LEU A 375 -24.23 -6.81 22.01
C LEU A 375 -25.72 -6.51 21.91
N THR A 376 -26.24 -5.75 22.87
CA THR A 376 -27.67 -5.45 22.98
C THR A 376 -27.96 -3.98 22.72
N SER A 377 -28.92 -3.68 21.84
CA SER A 377 -29.42 -2.33 21.57
C SER A 377 -30.88 -2.36 21.10
N ASP A 378 -31.49 -1.19 21.02
CA ASP A 378 -32.74 -0.99 20.27
C ASP A 378 -32.49 -0.96 18.75
N GLU A 379 -31.25 -0.68 18.34
CA GLU A 379 -30.80 -0.74 16.96
C GLU A 379 -30.35 -2.15 16.56
N ASP A 380 -30.33 -2.42 15.27
CA ASP A 380 -29.82 -3.67 14.70
C ASP A 380 -28.29 -3.75 14.84
N THR A 381 -27.80 -4.69 15.65
CA THR A 381 -26.40 -4.73 16.09
C THR A 381 -25.54 -5.66 15.22
N TYR A 382 -24.23 -5.47 15.29
CA TYR A 382 -23.26 -6.31 14.58
C TYR A 382 -21.98 -6.42 15.41
N LEU A 383 -21.47 -7.64 15.57
CA LEU A 383 -20.23 -7.95 16.29
C LEU A 383 -19.17 -8.50 15.34
N ASN A 384 -17.95 -8.00 15.52
CA ASN A 384 -16.74 -8.53 14.90
C ASN A 384 -15.69 -8.83 15.98
N LEU A 385 -15.19 -10.05 16.02
CA LEU A 385 -14.06 -10.43 16.88
C LEU A 385 -12.81 -10.66 16.02
N ARG A 386 -11.69 -10.04 16.41
CA ARG A 386 -10.41 -10.11 15.68
C ARG A 386 -9.25 -10.47 16.60
N GLU A 387 -8.21 -11.08 16.02
CA GLU A 387 -6.91 -11.29 16.68
C GLU A 387 -6.13 -9.96 16.81
N GLY A 388 -5.42 -9.79 17.91
CA GLY A 388 -4.57 -8.62 18.17
C GLY A 388 -5.27 -7.47 18.91
N THR A 389 -4.56 -6.35 19.04
CA THR A 389 -5.01 -5.14 19.74
C THR A 389 -5.42 -4.01 18.78
N GLY A 390 -5.35 -4.25 17.47
CA GLY A 390 -5.70 -3.32 16.39
C GLY A 390 -6.99 -3.72 15.68
N ARG A 391 -7.40 -2.92 14.68
CA ARG A 391 -8.58 -3.22 13.86
C ARG A 391 -8.26 -3.95 12.55
N ASP A 392 -6.97 -4.10 12.25
CA ASP A 392 -6.38 -4.77 11.10
C ASP A 392 -6.14 -6.28 11.33
N GLY A 393 -6.51 -6.77 12.51
CA GLY A 393 -6.47 -8.18 12.87
C GLY A 393 -7.36 -9.07 11.99
N ARG A 394 -6.94 -10.33 11.84
CA ARG A 394 -7.75 -11.38 11.22
C ARG A 394 -9.06 -11.56 11.99
N ILE A 395 -10.18 -11.65 11.28
CA ILE A 395 -11.49 -11.95 11.87
C ILE A 395 -11.47 -13.39 12.38
N VAL A 396 -11.82 -13.56 13.65
CA VAL A 396 -12.00 -14.86 14.31
C VAL A 396 -13.42 -15.33 14.12
N GLU A 397 -14.38 -14.46 14.45
CA GLU A 397 -15.82 -14.74 14.35
C GLU A 397 -16.59 -13.42 14.23
N PHE A 398 -17.77 -13.48 13.64
CA PHE A 398 -18.69 -12.34 13.55
C PHE A 398 -20.13 -12.81 13.68
N ASP A 399 -21.02 -11.93 14.14
CA ASP A 399 -22.44 -12.23 14.23
C ASP A 399 -23.26 -10.94 14.10
N ASP A 400 -24.46 -11.02 13.51
CA ASP A 400 -25.40 -9.90 13.42
C ASP A 400 -26.70 -10.15 14.21
N ASP A 401 -27.25 -11.35 14.17
CA ASP A 401 -28.49 -11.70 14.87
C ASP A 401 -28.34 -12.96 15.75
N ILE A 402 -28.68 -12.86 17.03
CA ILE A 402 -28.87 -14.03 17.94
C ILE A 402 -29.90 -15.00 17.37
N ALA A 403 -30.95 -14.46 16.73
CA ALA A 403 -32.00 -15.25 16.10
C ALA A 403 -32.52 -14.50 14.86
N PRO A 404 -32.23 -14.99 13.64
CA PRO A 404 -32.56 -14.30 12.40
C PRO A 404 -34.03 -13.85 12.34
N GLY A 405 -34.25 -12.56 12.16
CA GLY A 405 -35.59 -11.96 11.96
C GLY A 405 -36.46 -11.80 13.21
N SER A 406 -35.93 -12.03 14.42
CA SER A 406 -36.70 -11.81 15.67
C SER A 406 -35.89 -11.19 16.82
N ASN A 407 -34.57 -11.30 16.79
CA ASN A 407 -33.69 -10.68 17.77
C ASN A 407 -32.47 -10.08 17.05
N THR A 408 -32.53 -8.77 16.81
CA THR A 408 -31.51 -7.96 16.10
C THR A 408 -30.29 -7.62 16.97
N ASN A 409 -30.09 -8.37 18.05
CA ASN A 409 -28.91 -8.26 18.90
C ASN A 409 -27.95 -9.36 18.50
N SER A 410 -26.66 -9.07 18.39
CA SER A 410 -25.64 -10.06 18.03
C SER A 410 -25.03 -10.76 19.24
N ARG A 411 -24.56 -11.98 19.04
CA ARG A 411 -23.83 -12.78 20.02
C ARG A 411 -22.82 -13.72 19.38
N ILE A 412 -21.58 -13.62 19.84
CA ILE A 412 -20.51 -14.58 19.53
C ILE A 412 -20.35 -15.54 20.71
N GLU A 413 -20.40 -16.85 20.47
CA GLU A 413 -20.17 -17.91 21.46
C GLU A 413 -19.05 -18.86 21.00
N LEU A 414 -17.89 -18.76 21.62
CA LEU A 414 -16.72 -19.60 21.36
C LEU A 414 -16.46 -20.47 22.58
N THR A 415 -16.84 -21.74 22.52
CA THR A 415 -16.79 -22.66 23.67
C THR A 415 -16.27 -24.05 23.29
N GLY A 416 -15.67 -24.76 24.24
CA GLY A 416 -15.24 -26.15 24.02
C GLY A 416 -14.08 -26.27 23.03
N GLU A 417 -14.29 -27.00 21.92
CA GLU A 417 -13.25 -27.17 20.88
C GLU A 417 -12.97 -25.86 20.12
N ASP A 418 -13.94 -24.93 20.10
CA ASP A 418 -13.84 -23.62 19.44
C ASP A 418 -13.42 -22.50 20.41
N ALA A 419 -13.02 -22.85 21.64
CA ALA A 419 -12.58 -21.89 22.64
C ALA A 419 -11.39 -21.04 22.17
N LEU A 420 -11.40 -19.75 22.52
CA LEU A 420 -10.32 -18.84 22.13
C LEU A 420 -8.99 -19.26 22.78
N SER A 421 -7.92 -19.31 21.99
CA SER A 421 -6.57 -19.60 22.47
C SER A 421 -5.92 -18.40 23.18
N ALA A 422 -4.85 -18.63 23.94
CA ALA A 422 -4.11 -17.53 24.59
C ALA A 422 -3.68 -16.45 23.57
N GLY A 423 -4.01 -15.19 23.87
CA GLY A 423 -3.76 -14.08 22.94
C GLY A 423 -4.49 -12.79 23.32
N SER A 424 -4.21 -11.74 22.54
CA SER A 424 -4.96 -10.48 22.57
C SER A 424 -6.02 -10.49 21.49
N TYR A 425 -7.18 -9.92 21.81
CA TYR A 425 -8.34 -9.88 20.93
C TYR A 425 -9.00 -8.50 20.95
N THR A 426 -9.62 -8.17 19.82
CA THR A 426 -10.34 -6.92 19.59
C THR A 426 -11.78 -7.21 19.18
N ILE A 427 -12.73 -6.64 19.92
CA ILE A 427 -14.16 -6.63 19.63
C ILE A 427 -14.49 -5.31 18.97
N GLU A 428 -15.09 -5.34 17.78
CA GLU A 428 -15.73 -4.18 17.18
C GLU A 428 -17.25 -4.34 17.35
N ALA A 429 -17.84 -3.46 18.18
CA ALA A 429 -19.27 -3.36 18.40
C ALA A 429 -19.85 -2.28 17.48
N THR A 430 -20.68 -2.66 16.52
CA THR A 430 -21.20 -1.76 15.47
C THR A 430 -22.67 -2.06 15.18
N THR A 431 -23.26 -1.37 14.20
CA THR A 431 -24.64 -1.55 13.75
C THR A 431 -24.68 -2.26 12.40
N TYR A 432 -25.75 -3.01 12.12
CA TYR A 432 -25.96 -3.64 10.82
C TYR A 432 -26.11 -2.59 9.70
N TYR A 433 -26.83 -1.51 9.99
CA TYR A 433 -27.06 -0.39 9.07
C TYR A 433 -26.03 0.74 9.26
N PRO A 434 -25.59 1.41 8.17
CA PRO A 434 -24.61 2.49 8.23
C PRO A 434 -25.20 3.75 8.86
N GLU A 435 -24.33 4.60 9.43
CA GLU A 435 -24.66 5.92 9.98
C GLU A 435 -25.74 5.92 11.08
N THR A 436 -26.02 4.78 11.70
CA THR A 436 -27.00 4.63 12.79
C THR A 436 -26.37 5.00 14.14
N PRO A 437 -26.71 6.15 14.76
CA PRO A 437 -26.32 6.44 16.12
C PRO A 437 -27.25 5.69 17.09
N GLY A 438 -26.75 5.33 18.26
CA GLY A 438 -27.56 4.62 19.26
C GLY A 438 -26.76 4.28 20.51
N SER A 439 -27.47 3.88 21.56
CA SER A 439 -26.85 3.35 22.78
C SER A 439 -26.88 1.83 22.75
N PHE A 440 -25.87 1.19 23.32
CA PHE A 440 -25.80 -0.27 23.41
C PHE A 440 -25.20 -0.72 24.74
N THR A 441 -25.46 -1.98 25.08
CA THR A 441 -24.81 -2.72 26.16
C THR A 441 -23.97 -3.84 25.56
N LEU A 442 -22.67 -3.87 25.85
CA LEU A 442 -21.76 -4.97 25.51
C LEU A 442 -21.53 -5.83 26.75
N SER A 443 -21.88 -7.10 26.70
CA SER A 443 -21.55 -8.08 27.74
C SER A 443 -20.48 -9.03 27.23
N VAL A 444 -19.39 -9.21 28.00
CA VAL A 444 -18.31 -10.15 27.68
C VAL A 444 -18.15 -11.08 28.87
N VAL A 445 -18.35 -12.38 28.65
CA VAL A 445 -18.20 -13.44 29.67
C VAL A 445 -17.07 -14.36 29.25
N ILE A 446 -16.07 -14.51 30.13
CA ILE A 446 -14.89 -15.34 29.89
C ILE A 446 -14.79 -16.38 31.00
N SER A 447 -14.71 -17.67 30.65
CA SER A 447 -14.59 -18.79 31.59
C SER A 447 -13.34 -19.64 31.31
N GLY A 448 -12.69 -20.13 32.37
CA GLY A 448 -11.54 -21.05 32.26
C GLY A 448 -10.15 -20.41 32.23
N SER A 449 -10.00 -19.09 32.43
CA SER A 449 -8.70 -18.38 32.43
C SER A 449 -8.68 -17.15 33.35
N SER A 450 -7.46 -16.64 33.66
CA SER A 450 -7.28 -15.29 34.20
C SER A 450 -7.17 -14.28 33.05
N VAL A 451 -8.03 -13.27 33.07
CA VAL A 451 -8.08 -12.21 32.07
C VAL A 451 -7.23 -11.03 32.57
N GLN A 452 -6.45 -10.43 31.68
CA GLN A 452 -5.73 -9.19 31.96
C GLN A 452 -6.18 -8.12 30.95
N PRO A 453 -6.19 -6.84 31.34
CA PRO A 453 -6.35 -5.77 30.37
C PRO A 453 -5.25 -5.91 29.31
N SER A 454 -5.64 -6.12 28.06
CA SER A 454 -4.71 -5.88 26.95
C SER A 454 -4.42 -4.39 26.91
N PRO A 455 -3.17 -3.98 26.60
CA PRO A 455 -2.92 -2.58 26.31
C PRO A 455 -3.86 -2.15 25.17
N THR A 456 -4.66 -1.10 25.39
CA THR A 456 -5.21 -0.36 24.25
C THR A 456 -4.04 -0.03 23.34
N PRO A 457 -4.20 -0.07 22.01
CA PRO A 457 -3.13 0.33 21.10
C PRO A 457 -2.66 1.70 21.56
N ARG A 458 -1.41 1.74 22.06
CA ARG A 458 -0.81 2.98 22.54
C ARG A 458 -0.84 3.90 21.31
N PRO A 459 -1.37 5.14 21.39
CA PRO A 459 -1.01 6.12 20.38
C PRO A 459 0.51 6.05 20.34
N THR A 460 1.02 5.63 19.20
CA THR A 460 2.43 5.27 19.06
C THR A 460 3.18 6.47 19.63
N PRO A 461 4.00 6.29 20.70
CA PRO A 461 4.76 7.40 21.23
C PRO A 461 5.46 8.04 20.04
N PRO A 462 5.47 9.37 19.91
CA PRO A 462 6.26 9.99 18.86
C PRO A 462 7.66 9.39 18.99
N ILE A 463 8.04 8.60 17.98
CA ILE A 463 9.36 7.99 17.90
C ILE A 463 10.28 9.18 17.76
N ILE A 464 10.97 9.51 18.86
CA ILE A 464 11.86 10.68 19.00
C ILE A 464 13.01 10.57 18.00
#